data_AF-I7L5R3-F1
#
_entry.id   AF-I7L5R3-F1
#
_cell.length_a   1.000
_cell.length_b   1.000
_cell.length_c   1.000
_cell.angle_alpha   90.00
_cell.angle_beta   90.00
_cell.angle_gamma   90.00
#
_symmetry.space_group_name_H-M   'P 1'
#
loop_
_entity.id
_entity.type
_entity.pdbx_description
1 polymer ?
#
loop_
_entity_poly.entity_id
_entity_poly.type
_entity_poly.pdbx_seq_one_letter_code
_entity_poly.pdbx_strand_id
1 'polypeptide(L)'
;MNPKEFCLRLKLQKGLGYASIKKVIDQLGYYEEKINFDLINELELSSDLRNKIFDAMTDVRFEKCIERILLQCEVITIFDPIYPDKLKETFDPPIVLFARGDLELLKKKITVIVGSRTPTQYSRKVLQELVPNLIKQDFVIASGLAKGVDGIAHEETLKNNGETIAVVGNGLNHFYPRQNMELQKEIIKHGLLLSEYLPDTPPLPFRFPERNII
;
A
#
# COMPACT_ATOMS: atom_id res chain seq x y z
N MET A 1 -0.33 20.84 -11.06
CA MET A 1 0.57 19.68 -10.86
C MET A 1 -0.13 18.42 -11.33
N ASN A 2 0.62 17.33 -11.56
CA ASN A 2 0.00 16.05 -11.92
C ASN A 2 -0.73 15.44 -10.69
N PRO A 3 -1.71 14.53 -10.88
CA PRO A 3 -2.48 13.95 -9.78
C PRO A 3 -1.63 13.18 -8.75
N LYS A 4 -0.58 12.49 -9.20
CA LYS A 4 0.31 11.72 -8.32
C LYS A 4 1.07 12.61 -7.35
N GLU A 5 1.67 13.68 -7.86
CA GLU A 5 2.35 14.69 -7.05
C GLU A 5 1.39 15.35 -6.06
N PHE A 6 0.17 15.67 -6.51
CA PHE A 6 -0.87 16.23 -5.64
C PHE A 6 -1.19 15.30 -4.46
N CYS A 7 -1.48 14.02 -4.72
CA CYS A 7 -1.75 13.03 -3.67
C CYS A 7 -0.59 12.89 -2.68
N LEU A 8 0.65 12.90 -3.16
CA LEU A 8 1.83 12.85 -2.29
C LEU A 8 1.96 14.10 -1.41
N ARG A 9 1.75 15.29 -1.98
CA ARG A 9 1.75 16.55 -1.22
C ARG A 9 0.68 16.54 -0.13
N LEU A 10 -0.53 16.08 -0.44
CA LEU A 10 -1.59 15.93 0.57
C LEU A 10 -1.21 14.94 1.68
N LYS A 11 -0.61 13.79 1.33
CA LYS A 11 -0.15 12.78 2.30
C LYS A 11 0.99 13.29 3.19
N LEU A 12 1.84 14.20 2.68
CA LEU A 12 2.95 14.82 3.42
C LEU A 12 2.50 15.99 4.31
N GLN A 13 1.38 16.63 4.00
CA GLN A 13 0.90 17.80 4.71
C GLN A 13 0.41 17.46 6.12
N LYS A 14 1.06 18.06 7.12
CA LYS A 14 0.62 17.93 8.51
C LYS A 14 -0.75 18.54 8.70
N GLY A 15 -1.61 17.87 9.47
CA GLY A 15 -2.97 18.33 9.74
C GLY A 15 -3.98 18.00 8.64
N LEU A 16 -3.57 17.32 7.57
CA LEU A 16 -4.48 16.62 6.66
C LEU A 16 -4.53 15.14 7.03
N GLY A 17 -5.63 14.74 7.68
CA GLY A 17 -5.93 13.34 7.93
C GLY A 17 -6.52 12.67 6.70
N TYR A 18 -6.56 11.34 6.71
CA TYR A 18 -7.08 10.55 5.59
C TYR A 18 -8.51 10.98 5.18
N ALA A 19 -9.43 11.17 6.14
CA ALA A 19 -10.81 11.60 5.84
C ALA A 19 -10.87 12.96 5.10
N SER A 20 -9.97 13.89 5.43
CA SER A 20 -9.87 15.18 4.73
C SER A 20 -9.36 15.01 3.31
N ILE A 21 -8.34 14.17 3.12
CA ILE A 21 -7.79 13.85 1.80
C ILE A 21 -8.87 13.16 0.95
N LYS A 22 -9.53 12.12 1.49
CA LYS A 22 -10.59 11.38 0.81
C LYS A 22 -11.71 12.31 0.35
N LYS A 23 -12.17 13.25 1.20
CA LYS A 23 -13.18 14.23 0.82
C LYS A 23 -12.80 15.04 -0.43
N VAL A 24 -11.53 15.42 -0.56
CA VAL A 24 -11.03 16.16 -1.73
C VAL A 24 -11.00 15.25 -2.96
N ILE A 25 -10.46 14.04 -2.81
CA ILE A 25 -10.34 13.07 -3.91
C ILE A 25 -11.71 12.62 -4.43
N ASP A 26 -12.68 12.39 -3.54
CA ASP A 26 -14.05 12.01 -3.90
C ASP A 26 -14.73 13.11 -4.75
N GLN A 27 -14.49 14.39 -4.46
CA GLN A 27 -15.06 15.50 -5.24
C GLN A 27 -14.33 15.73 -6.57
N LEU A 28 -13.02 15.45 -6.63
CA LEU A 28 -12.26 15.52 -7.88
C LEU A 28 -12.72 14.44 -8.88
N GLY A 29 -13.19 13.29 -8.39
CA GLY A 29 -13.59 12.18 -9.23
C GLY A 29 -12.42 11.59 -10.03
N TYR A 30 -12.69 10.92 -11.15
CA TYR A 30 -11.62 10.47 -12.04
C TYR A 30 -10.99 11.67 -12.73
N TYR A 31 -9.73 11.95 -12.41
CA TYR A 31 -9.04 13.16 -12.87
C TYR A 31 -7.67 12.81 -13.46
N GLU A 32 -7.55 12.92 -14.78
CA GLU A 32 -6.28 12.67 -15.50
C GLU A 32 -5.50 13.97 -15.80
N GLU A 33 -6.15 15.12 -15.64
CA GLU A 33 -5.57 16.41 -16.01
C GLU A 33 -4.69 17.02 -14.90
N LYS A 34 -4.17 18.23 -15.14
CA LYS A 34 -3.43 18.98 -14.14
C LYS A 34 -4.38 19.53 -13.07
N ILE A 35 -4.04 19.29 -11.81
CA ILE A 35 -4.72 19.88 -10.65
C ILE A 35 -4.10 21.26 -10.39
N ASN A 36 -4.93 22.31 -10.33
CA ASN A 36 -4.53 23.70 -10.13
C ASN A 36 -5.38 24.38 -9.03
N PHE A 37 -5.05 25.62 -8.67
CA PHE A 37 -5.75 26.34 -7.61
C PHE A 37 -7.21 26.64 -7.94
N ASP A 38 -7.51 26.91 -9.22
CA ASP A 38 -8.87 27.23 -9.68
C ASP A 38 -9.80 26.04 -9.47
N LEU A 39 -9.37 24.84 -9.87
CA LEU A 39 -10.10 23.60 -9.62
C LEU A 39 -10.39 23.39 -8.13
N ILE A 40 -9.40 23.61 -7.26
CA ILE A 40 -9.58 23.44 -5.81
C ILE A 40 -10.50 24.52 -5.22
N ASN A 41 -10.56 25.71 -5.81
CA ASN A 41 -11.52 26.75 -5.42
C ASN A 41 -12.97 26.37 -5.76
N GLU A 42 -13.18 25.60 -6.83
CA GLU A 42 -14.50 25.09 -7.24
C GLU A 42 -15.04 23.99 -6.33
N LEU A 43 -14.18 23.33 -5.54
CA LEU A 43 -14.57 22.28 -4.61
C LEU A 43 -15.31 22.81 -3.36
N GLU A 44 -16.29 22.04 -2.89
CA GLU A 44 -17.10 22.31 -1.69
C GLU A 44 -16.34 21.93 -0.40
N LEU A 45 -15.32 22.73 -0.09
CA LEU A 45 -14.43 22.55 1.06
C LEU A 45 -14.58 23.68 2.07
N SER A 46 -14.30 23.39 3.35
CA SER A 46 -14.16 24.44 4.35
C SER A 46 -12.94 25.31 4.05
N SER A 47 -12.95 26.57 4.49
CA SER A 47 -11.82 27.49 4.31
C SER A 47 -10.52 26.94 4.90
N ASP A 48 -10.58 26.34 6.10
CA ASP A 48 -9.42 25.70 6.74
C ASP A 48 -8.84 24.56 5.89
N LEU A 49 -9.68 23.67 5.36
CA LEU A 49 -9.23 22.56 4.52
C LEU A 49 -8.63 23.07 3.21
N ARG A 50 -9.27 24.05 2.56
CA ARG A 50 -8.77 24.65 1.33
C ARG A 50 -7.40 25.31 1.53
N ASN A 51 -7.23 26.08 2.61
CA ASN A 51 -5.95 26.70 2.93
C ASN A 51 -4.84 25.67 3.14
N LYS A 52 -5.12 24.57 3.88
CA LYS A 52 -4.15 23.48 4.05
C LYS A 52 -3.76 22.79 2.74
N ILE A 53 -4.69 22.68 1.78
CA ILE A 53 -4.40 22.14 0.44
C ILE A 53 -3.49 23.10 -0.32
N PHE A 54 -3.77 24.41 -0.27
CA PHE A 54 -2.93 25.43 -0.91
C PHE A 54 -1.52 25.46 -0.32
N ASP A 55 -1.40 25.36 1.01
CA ASP A 55 -0.12 25.21 1.69
C ASP A 55 0.61 23.97 1.17
N ALA A 56 -0.06 22.81 1.08
CA ALA A 56 0.54 21.59 0.56
C ALA A 56 1.01 21.71 -0.91
N MET A 57 0.20 22.38 -1.73
CA MET A 57 0.48 22.60 -3.15
C MET A 57 1.69 23.52 -3.38
N THR A 58 1.92 24.47 -2.48
CA THR A 58 2.98 25.50 -2.61
C THR A 58 4.22 25.21 -1.78
N ASP A 59 4.17 24.25 -0.85
CA ASP A 59 5.32 23.92 0.00
C ASP A 59 6.48 23.32 -0.81
N VAL A 60 7.50 24.15 -1.04
CA VAL A 60 8.73 23.79 -1.77
C VAL A 60 9.53 22.68 -1.07
N ARG A 61 9.32 22.44 0.23
CA ARG A 61 10.01 21.37 0.96
C ARG A 61 9.56 19.99 0.48
N PHE A 62 8.34 19.88 -0.06
CA PHE A 62 7.82 18.61 -0.54
C PHE A 62 8.45 18.13 -1.84
N GLU A 63 9.02 19.03 -2.66
CA GLU A 63 9.70 18.62 -3.91
C GLU A 63 10.82 17.61 -3.63
N LYS A 64 11.72 17.95 -2.70
CA LYS A 64 12.82 17.06 -2.29
C LYS A 64 12.33 15.79 -1.59
N CYS A 65 11.26 15.89 -0.80
CA CYS A 65 10.67 14.72 -0.13
C CYS A 65 10.08 13.75 -1.15
N ILE A 66 9.35 14.25 -2.14
CA ILE A 66 8.75 13.46 -3.21
C ILE A 66 9.83 12.82 -4.08
N GLU A 67 10.84 13.58 -4.48
CA GLU A 67 11.99 13.04 -5.21
C GLU A 67 12.64 11.87 -4.45
N ARG A 68 12.91 12.03 -3.15
CA ARG A 68 13.44 10.95 -2.31
C ARG A 68 12.50 9.74 -2.22
N ILE A 69 11.19 9.94 -2.19
CA ILE A 69 10.20 8.85 -2.19
C ILE A 69 10.22 8.10 -3.52
N LEU A 70 10.25 8.80 -4.65
CA LEU A 70 10.27 8.18 -5.97
C LEU A 70 11.58 7.42 -6.25
N LEU A 71 12.70 7.84 -5.64
CA LEU A 71 13.97 7.12 -5.75
C LEU A 71 14.03 5.79 -4.97
N GLN A 72 13.13 5.57 -4.02
CA GLN A 72 13.20 4.42 -3.11
C GLN A 72 12.09 3.39 -3.32
N CYS A 73 11.01 3.75 -4.02
CA CYS A 73 9.86 2.88 -4.23
C CYS A 73 8.97 3.41 -5.37
N GLU A 74 8.17 2.52 -5.93
CA GLU A 74 7.08 2.89 -6.80
C GLU A 74 5.95 3.55 -6.00
N VAL A 75 5.28 4.52 -6.62
CA VAL A 75 4.11 5.19 -6.05
C VAL A 75 2.92 4.99 -6.97
N ILE A 76 1.87 4.40 -6.41
CA ILE A 76 0.60 4.13 -7.07
C ILE A 76 -0.46 4.92 -6.32
N THR A 77 -1.26 5.68 -7.03
CA THR A 77 -2.36 6.45 -6.50
C THR A 77 -3.68 5.92 -7.04
N ILE A 78 -4.78 6.28 -6.41
CA ILE A 78 -6.12 5.86 -6.84
C ILE A 78 -6.45 6.26 -8.30
N PHE A 79 -5.74 7.25 -8.85
CA PHE A 79 -5.87 7.69 -10.24
C PHE A 79 -5.05 6.85 -11.23
N ASP A 80 -4.06 6.09 -10.77
CA ASP A 80 -3.20 5.31 -11.65
C ASP A 80 -3.97 4.08 -12.20
N PRO A 81 -3.82 3.72 -13.49
CA PRO A 81 -4.48 2.55 -14.08
C PRO A 81 -4.08 1.21 -13.44
N ILE A 82 -2.88 1.13 -12.87
CA ILE A 82 -2.38 -0.08 -12.20
C ILE A 82 -2.96 -0.28 -10.79
N TYR A 83 -3.66 0.72 -10.24
CA TYR A 83 -4.29 0.62 -8.94
C TYR A 83 -5.42 -0.44 -8.97
N PRO A 84 -5.44 -1.42 -8.06
CA PRO A 84 -6.41 -2.53 -8.11
C PRO A 84 -7.87 -2.07 -8.01
N ASP A 85 -8.70 -2.41 -8.99
CA ASP A 85 -10.12 -1.99 -9.03
C ASP A 85 -10.92 -2.51 -7.82
N LYS A 86 -10.70 -3.77 -7.43
CA LYS A 86 -11.31 -4.36 -6.22
C LYS A 86 -11.00 -3.56 -4.95
N LEU A 87 -9.82 -2.93 -4.90
CA LEU A 87 -9.44 -2.09 -3.76
C LEU A 87 -10.15 -0.74 -3.81
N LYS A 88 -10.38 -0.17 -5.01
CA LYS A 88 -11.17 1.07 -5.19
C LYS A 88 -12.62 0.90 -4.74
N GLU A 89 -13.16 -0.30 -4.87
CA GLU A 89 -14.53 -0.65 -4.48
C GLU A 89 -14.72 -0.83 -2.97
N THR A 90 -13.62 -0.87 -2.18
CA THR A 90 -13.71 -0.93 -0.72
C THR A 90 -14.29 0.37 -0.14
N PHE A 91 -14.78 0.32 1.10
CA PHE A 91 -15.34 1.49 1.76
C PHE A 91 -14.31 2.61 1.99
N ASP A 92 -13.04 2.24 2.16
CA ASP A 92 -11.96 3.15 2.55
C ASP A 92 -10.67 2.89 1.74
N PRO A 93 -10.67 3.12 0.41
CA PRO A 93 -9.54 2.79 -0.43
C PRO A 93 -8.32 3.68 -0.12
N PRO A 94 -7.11 3.12 0.04
CA PRO A 94 -5.91 3.94 0.25
C PRO A 94 -5.63 4.84 -0.96
N ILE A 95 -5.59 6.16 -0.74
CA ILE A 95 -5.37 7.13 -1.83
C ILE A 95 -3.98 6.98 -2.49
N VAL A 96 -2.99 6.56 -1.71
CA VAL A 96 -1.60 6.35 -2.14
C VAL A 96 -1.09 5.05 -1.56
N LEU A 97 -0.51 4.22 -2.43
CA LEU A 97 0.22 3.00 -2.15
C LEU A 97 1.68 3.18 -2.57
N PHE A 98 2.57 2.65 -1.75
CA PHE A 98 4.01 2.56 -1.97
C PHE A 98 4.36 1.10 -2.21
N ALA A 99 5.16 0.84 -3.24
CA ALA A 99 5.48 -0.51 -3.66
C ALA A 99 6.98 -0.74 -3.93
N ARG A 100 7.45 -1.96 -3.66
CA ARG A 100 8.77 -2.48 -4.06
C ARG A 100 8.64 -3.90 -4.57
N GLY A 101 9.19 -4.17 -5.75
CA GLY A 101 9.09 -5.47 -6.42
C GLY A 101 8.27 -5.38 -7.70
N ASP A 102 7.63 -6.48 -8.08
CA ASP A 102 6.91 -6.59 -9.34
C ASP A 102 5.46 -6.11 -9.24
N LEU A 103 5.15 -4.98 -9.87
CA LEU A 103 3.80 -4.41 -9.90
C LEU A 103 2.82 -5.21 -10.76
N GLU A 104 3.31 -6.02 -11.71
CA GLU A 104 2.43 -6.80 -12.60
C GLU A 104 1.64 -7.86 -11.83
N LEU A 105 2.10 -8.24 -10.62
CA LEU A 105 1.36 -9.12 -9.72
C LEU A 105 -0.01 -8.58 -9.32
N LEU A 106 -0.21 -7.25 -9.33
CA LEU A 106 -1.49 -6.62 -9.04
C LEU A 106 -2.58 -6.93 -10.09
N LYS A 107 -2.17 -7.36 -11.29
CA LYS A 107 -3.08 -7.72 -12.40
C LYS A 107 -3.45 -9.21 -12.43
N LYS A 108 -2.82 -10.02 -11.57
CA LYS A 108 -3.00 -11.48 -11.53
C LYS A 108 -4.15 -11.90 -10.62
N LYS A 109 -4.48 -13.19 -10.64
CA LYS A 109 -5.43 -13.79 -9.69
C LYS A 109 -4.80 -13.82 -8.31
N ILE A 110 -5.30 -13.00 -7.40
CA ILE A 110 -4.78 -12.94 -6.02
C ILE A 110 -5.72 -13.71 -5.10
N THR A 111 -5.14 -14.52 -4.21
CA THR A 111 -5.84 -15.10 -3.05
C THR A 111 -5.13 -14.71 -1.77
N VAL A 112 -5.90 -14.45 -0.72
CA VAL A 112 -5.37 -13.96 0.56
C VAL A 112 -5.31 -15.10 1.56
N ILE A 113 -4.17 -15.27 2.23
CA ILE A 113 -4.01 -16.21 3.36
C ILE A 113 -3.75 -15.40 4.62
N VAL A 114 -4.62 -15.56 5.62
CA VAL A 114 -4.49 -14.94 6.95
C VAL A 114 -4.64 -16.00 8.03
N GLY A 115 -4.09 -15.76 9.22
CA GLY A 115 -4.34 -16.63 10.36
C GLY A 115 -3.61 -16.24 11.64
N SER A 116 -3.46 -17.22 12.53
CA SER A 116 -2.89 -17.02 13.87
C SER A 116 -1.44 -16.51 13.84
N ARG A 117 -1.14 -15.58 14.75
CA ARG A 117 0.24 -15.12 15.02
C ARG A 117 1.07 -16.16 15.79
N THR A 118 0.42 -17.16 16.36
CA THR A 118 1.03 -18.30 17.07
C THR A 118 0.52 -19.61 16.45
N PRO A 119 0.92 -19.94 15.22
CA PRO A 119 0.46 -21.14 14.53
C PRO A 119 0.98 -22.40 15.21
N THR A 120 0.20 -23.47 15.12
CA THR A 120 0.64 -24.80 15.53
C THR A 120 1.34 -25.51 14.36
N GLN A 121 1.95 -26.67 14.63
CA GLN A 121 2.54 -27.50 13.57
C GLN A 121 1.49 -27.91 12.52
N TYR A 122 0.22 -28.05 12.94
CA TYR A 122 -0.88 -28.33 12.02
C TYR A 122 -1.06 -27.21 10.99
N SER A 123 -1.04 -25.93 11.40
CA SER A 123 -1.16 -24.80 10.47
C SER A 123 -0.06 -24.84 9.39
N ARG A 124 1.17 -25.20 9.76
CA ARG A 124 2.27 -25.33 8.78
C ARG A 124 2.01 -26.48 7.80
N LYS A 125 1.56 -27.65 8.28
CA LYS A 125 1.21 -28.78 7.40
C LYS A 125 0.11 -28.41 6.39
N VAL A 126 -0.94 -27.74 6.86
CA VAL A 126 -2.01 -27.27 5.99
C VAL A 126 -1.47 -26.33 4.90
N LEU A 127 -0.61 -25.38 5.25
CA LEU A 127 -0.02 -24.47 4.25
C LEU A 127 0.92 -25.18 3.26
N GLN A 128 1.68 -26.18 3.73
CA GLN A 128 2.53 -27.01 2.88
C GLN A 128 1.75 -27.81 1.83
N GLU A 129 0.50 -28.19 2.15
CA GLU A 129 -0.39 -28.88 1.20
C GLU A 129 -1.20 -27.90 0.35
N LEU A 130 -1.66 -26.79 0.94
CA LEU A 130 -2.54 -25.84 0.28
C LEU A 130 -1.81 -24.95 -0.75
N VAL A 131 -0.68 -24.36 -0.35
CA VAL A 131 0.02 -23.36 -1.17
C VAL A 131 0.45 -23.89 -2.54
N PRO A 132 1.07 -25.09 -2.66
CA PRO A 132 1.44 -25.63 -3.97
C PRO A 132 0.25 -25.81 -4.92
N ASN A 133 -0.92 -26.15 -4.38
CA ASN A 133 -2.13 -26.33 -5.18
C ASN A 133 -2.71 -25.01 -5.68
N LEU A 134 -2.54 -23.92 -4.92
CA LEU A 134 -2.92 -22.56 -5.35
C LEU A 134 -1.96 -22.03 -6.42
N ILE A 135 -0.65 -22.25 -6.25
CA ILE A 135 0.37 -21.87 -7.25
C ILE A 135 0.12 -22.57 -8.58
N LYS A 136 -0.20 -23.88 -8.56
CA LYS A 136 -0.56 -24.64 -9.78
C LYS A 136 -1.79 -24.10 -10.53
N GLN A 137 -2.61 -23.29 -9.86
CA GLN A 137 -3.78 -22.63 -10.44
C GLN A 137 -3.49 -21.16 -10.80
N ASP A 138 -2.22 -20.76 -10.83
CA ASP A 138 -1.72 -19.42 -11.14
C ASP A 138 -2.24 -18.34 -10.16
N PHE A 139 -2.46 -18.72 -8.90
CA PHE A 139 -2.75 -17.74 -7.85
C PHE A 139 -1.47 -17.11 -7.31
N VAL A 140 -1.48 -15.78 -7.23
CA VAL A 140 -0.56 -15.00 -6.41
C VAL A 140 -1.07 -15.03 -4.96
N ILE A 141 -0.20 -15.40 -4.02
CA ILE A 141 -0.55 -15.45 -2.60
C ILE A 141 -0.30 -14.08 -1.96
N ALA A 142 -1.36 -13.43 -1.48
CA ALA A 142 -1.26 -12.21 -0.69
C ALA A 142 -1.38 -12.49 0.81
N SER A 143 -0.59 -11.80 1.63
CA SER A 143 -0.68 -11.85 3.09
C SER A 143 -0.01 -10.64 3.75
N GLY A 144 -0.07 -10.59 5.06
CA GLY A 144 0.32 -9.42 5.85
C GLY A 144 1.76 -9.39 6.36
N LEU A 145 2.59 -10.36 6.00
CA LEU A 145 3.96 -10.54 6.52
C LEU A 145 4.07 -10.54 8.07
N ALA A 146 2.97 -10.75 8.79
CA ALA A 146 2.98 -10.80 10.24
C ALA A 146 3.72 -12.05 10.76
N LYS A 147 3.93 -12.12 12.08
CA LYS A 147 4.36 -13.37 12.71
C LYS A 147 3.32 -14.46 12.43
N GLY A 148 3.78 -15.70 12.34
CA GLY A 148 2.88 -16.85 12.27
C GLY A 148 2.42 -17.17 10.85
N VAL A 149 1.12 -17.38 10.66
CA VAL A 149 0.53 -17.86 9.39
C VAL A 149 0.95 -17.02 8.20
N ASP A 150 0.92 -15.69 8.31
CA ASP A 150 1.29 -14.79 7.21
C ASP A 150 2.73 -15.04 6.72
N GLY A 151 3.70 -15.07 7.64
CA GLY A 151 5.09 -15.37 7.31
C GLY A 151 5.25 -16.76 6.70
N ILE A 152 4.56 -17.78 7.24
CA ILE A 152 4.63 -19.15 6.71
C ILE A 152 4.03 -19.21 5.31
N ALA A 153 2.94 -18.49 5.03
CA ALA A 153 2.33 -18.46 3.70
C ALA A 153 3.30 -17.93 2.65
N HIS A 154 3.99 -16.82 2.93
CA HIS A 154 5.03 -16.28 2.04
C HIS A 154 6.22 -17.24 1.90
N GLU A 155 6.72 -17.81 3.01
CA GLU A 155 7.81 -18.80 2.99
C GLU A 155 7.48 -19.99 2.08
N GLU A 156 6.32 -20.61 2.27
CA GLU A 156 5.91 -21.76 1.47
C GLU A 156 5.65 -21.36 0.01
N THR A 157 5.18 -20.14 -0.24
CA THR A 157 4.99 -19.64 -1.61
C THR A 157 6.33 -19.54 -2.34
N LEU A 158 7.31 -18.85 -1.74
CA LEU A 158 8.64 -18.69 -2.33
C LEU A 158 9.37 -20.03 -2.50
N LYS A 159 9.28 -20.94 -1.52
CA LYS A 159 9.88 -22.29 -1.62
C LYS A 159 9.36 -23.10 -2.80
N ASN A 160 8.10 -22.88 -3.19
CA ASN A 160 7.47 -23.56 -4.32
C ASN A 160 7.56 -22.74 -5.62
N ASN A 161 8.44 -21.73 -5.67
CA ASN A 161 8.63 -20.82 -6.81
C ASN A 161 7.32 -20.11 -7.24
N GLY A 162 6.42 -19.87 -6.29
CA GLY A 162 5.22 -19.08 -6.49
C GLY A 162 5.45 -17.59 -6.29
N GLU A 163 4.47 -16.80 -6.70
CA GLU A 163 4.50 -15.34 -6.59
C GLU A 163 3.71 -14.89 -5.37
N THR A 164 4.19 -13.84 -4.70
CA THR A 164 3.57 -13.38 -3.46
C THR A 164 3.56 -11.86 -3.30
N ILE A 165 2.51 -11.35 -2.66
CA ILE A 165 2.34 -9.94 -2.31
C ILE A 165 2.26 -9.81 -0.80
N ALA A 166 3.22 -9.12 -0.18
CA ALA A 166 3.16 -8.73 1.20
C ALA A 166 2.60 -7.31 1.32
N VAL A 167 1.50 -7.15 2.04
CA VAL A 167 0.99 -5.82 2.42
C VAL A 167 1.42 -5.55 3.85
N VAL A 168 2.06 -4.42 4.18
CA VAL A 168 2.59 -4.15 5.54
C VAL A 168 1.95 -2.93 6.22
N GLY A 169 1.80 -3.00 7.55
CA GLY A 169 1.23 -1.95 8.40
C GLY A 169 2.22 -0.83 8.79
N ASN A 170 3.28 -0.64 7.99
CA ASN A 170 4.35 0.31 8.22
C ASN A 170 4.98 0.74 6.90
N GLY A 171 5.84 1.75 6.93
CA GLY A 171 6.60 2.18 5.76
C GLY A 171 7.57 1.10 5.29
N LEU A 172 7.85 1.09 3.98
CA LEU A 172 8.66 0.05 3.32
C LEU A 172 10.12 -0.04 3.83
N ASN A 173 10.62 0.97 4.54
CA ASN A 173 11.96 0.98 5.14
C ASN A 173 12.01 0.32 6.53
N HIS A 174 10.87 -0.09 7.07
CA HIS A 174 10.79 -0.77 8.35
C HIS A 174 10.55 -2.28 8.16
N PHE A 175 11.22 -3.07 9.00
CA PHE A 175 11.06 -4.51 9.05
C PHE A 175 10.28 -4.90 10.31
N TYR A 176 8.99 -5.17 10.14
CA TYR A 176 8.14 -5.59 11.24
C TYR A 176 7.30 -6.81 10.84
N PRO A 177 7.38 -7.93 11.59
CA PRO A 177 8.27 -8.15 12.74
C PRO A 177 9.73 -8.34 12.29
N ARG A 178 10.70 -7.96 13.14
CA ARG A 178 12.15 -8.05 12.81
C ARG A 178 12.60 -9.45 12.39
N GLN A 179 11.97 -10.50 12.92
CA GLN A 179 12.25 -11.89 12.56
C GLN A 179 11.95 -12.22 11.08
N ASN A 180 11.04 -11.48 10.44
CA ASN A 180 10.68 -11.67 9.03
C ASN A 180 11.49 -10.74 8.10
N MET A 181 12.57 -10.11 8.60
CA MET A 181 13.39 -9.17 7.80
C MET A 181 13.95 -9.81 6.53
N GLU A 182 14.52 -11.00 6.63
CA GLU A 182 15.07 -11.70 5.45
C GLU A 182 13.94 -12.12 4.49
N LEU A 183 12.82 -12.60 5.03
CA LEU A 183 11.64 -12.92 4.22
C LEU A 183 11.13 -11.70 3.44
N GLN A 184 11.07 -10.52 4.08
CA GLN A 184 10.70 -9.26 3.40
C GLN A 184 11.64 -8.94 2.24
N LYS A 185 12.95 -9.14 2.42
CA LYS A 185 13.94 -8.91 1.36
C LYS A 185 13.76 -9.87 0.19
N GLU A 186 13.47 -11.13 0.47
CA GLU A 186 13.19 -12.12 -0.57
C GLU A 186 11.89 -11.80 -1.33
N ILE A 187 10.84 -11.35 -0.63
CA ILE A 187 9.60 -10.89 -1.27
C ILE A 187 9.86 -9.68 -2.17
N ILE A 188 10.70 -8.73 -1.77
CA ILE A 188 11.04 -7.58 -2.63
C ILE A 188 11.72 -8.03 -3.94
N LYS A 189 12.52 -9.10 -3.90
CA LYS A 189 13.24 -9.63 -5.08
C LYS A 189 12.35 -10.46 -6.01
N HIS A 190 11.41 -11.23 -5.45
CA HIS A 190 10.68 -12.28 -6.15
C HIS A 190 9.16 -12.10 -6.13
N GLY A 191 8.68 -11.01 -5.55
CA GLY A 191 7.28 -10.71 -5.35
C GLY A 191 7.05 -9.20 -5.27
N LEU A 192 6.09 -8.81 -4.45
CA LEU A 192 5.73 -7.41 -4.25
C LEU A 192 5.53 -7.09 -2.76
N LEU A 193 6.14 -6.02 -2.29
CA LEU A 193 5.89 -5.43 -0.98
C LEU A 193 5.08 -4.13 -1.16
N LEU A 194 3.95 -4.02 -0.48
CA LEU A 194 2.99 -2.93 -0.59
C LEU A 194 2.73 -2.28 0.78
N SER A 195 2.54 -0.96 0.80
CA SER A 195 2.16 -0.22 2.01
C SER A 195 1.37 1.05 1.65
N GLU A 196 0.40 1.44 2.47
CA GLU A 196 -0.25 2.75 2.34
C GLU A 196 0.48 3.87 3.12
N TYR A 197 1.52 3.51 3.88
CA TYR A 197 2.25 4.43 4.75
C TYR A 197 3.53 4.92 4.07
N LEU A 198 3.89 6.20 4.29
CA LEU A 198 5.12 6.78 3.78
C LEU A 198 6.33 5.89 4.13
N PRO A 199 7.36 5.78 3.27
CA PRO A 199 8.40 4.76 3.40
C PRO A 199 9.11 4.69 4.76
N ASP A 200 9.29 5.82 5.43
CA ASP A 200 9.95 5.93 6.74
C ASP A 200 9.00 5.83 7.95
N THR A 201 7.72 5.48 7.72
CA THR A 201 6.70 5.39 8.78
C THR A 201 6.94 4.18 9.69
N PRO A 202 7.13 4.35 11.01
CA PRO A 202 7.38 3.23 11.91
C PRO A 202 6.14 2.34 12.11
N PRO A 203 6.28 1.07 12.54
CA PRO A 203 5.14 0.22 12.88
C PRO A 203 4.41 0.74 14.13
N LEU A 204 3.08 0.78 14.08
CA LEU A 204 2.23 1.10 15.23
C LEU A 204 1.05 0.11 15.34
N PRO A 205 0.60 -0.27 16.56
CA PRO A 205 -0.43 -1.28 16.75
C PRO A 205 -1.75 -1.05 15.98
N PHE A 206 -2.21 0.19 15.88
CA PHE A 206 -3.47 0.51 15.20
C PHE A 206 -3.40 0.40 13.67
N ARG A 207 -2.19 0.36 13.09
CA ARG A 207 -1.98 0.23 11.64
C ARG A 207 -2.20 -1.20 11.13
N PHE A 208 -2.12 -2.20 12.00
CA PHE A 208 -2.32 -3.60 11.56
C PHE A 208 -3.77 -3.91 11.21
N PRO A 209 -4.79 -3.44 11.98
CA PRO A 209 -6.18 -3.51 11.54
C PRO A 209 -6.46 -2.69 10.28
N GLU A 210 -5.96 -1.45 10.18
CA GLU A 210 -6.14 -0.58 9.00
C GLU A 210 -5.66 -1.25 7.72
N ARG A 211 -4.45 -1.82 7.77
CA ARG A 211 -3.85 -2.55 6.65
C ARG A 211 -4.74 -3.68 6.13
N ASN A 212 -5.52 -4.38 6.96
CA ASN A 212 -6.25 -5.58 6.54
C ASN A 212 -7.40 -5.32 5.54
N ILE A 213 -7.73 -4.06 5.26
CA ILE A 213 -8.66 -3.67 4.19
C ILE A 213 -8.01 -3.83 2.80
N ILE A 214 -6.67 -3.78 2.76
CA ILE A 214 -5.80 -3.91 1.58
C ILE A 214 -5.42 -5.38 1.38
#